data_AF-A0A2H3DC40-F1
#
_entry.id   AF-A0A2H3DC40-F1
#
_cell.length_a   1.000
_cell.length_b   1.000
_cell.length_c   1.000
_cell.angle_alpha   90.00
_cell.angle_beta   90.00
_cell.angle_gamma   90.00
#
_symmetry.space_group_name_H-M   'P 1'
#
loop_
_entity.id
_entity.type
_entity.pdbx_description
1 polymer ?
#
loop_
_entity_poly.entity_id
_entity_poly.type
_entity_poly.pdbx_seq_one_letter_code
_entity_poly.pdbx_strand_id
1 'polypeptide(L)'
;MKNKTPADDIKKMRKALASDIKKFCKWQIKVLPLLDSAEYNLAKNTEDDTLLLPSDFNIVDHQTYGLKDLAITEYKLHEGQANGAIVMLCTGIIHGMVLNDSHRKNSRGVTMNLCSMKYINTVAKKKNEHASSYHQA
;
A
#
# COMPACT_ATOMS: atom_id res chain seq x y z
N MET A 1 34.42 10.05 -17.18
CA MET A 1 33.04 9.48 -17.23
C MET A 1 32.10 10.52 -16.65
N LYS A 2 31.09 10.99 -17.41
CA LYS A 2 30.11 11.94 -16.88
C LYS A 2 29.15 11.18 -15.95
N ASN A 3 29.10 11.55 -14.68
CA ASN A 3 28.14 11.01 -13.72
C ASN A 3 26.74 11.38 -14.20
N LYS A 4 25.93 10.39 -14.60
CA LYS A 4 24.51 10.60 -14.90
C LYS A 4 23.84 11.06 -13.61
N THR A 5 23.17 12.20 -13.67
CA THR A 5 22.40 12.68 -12.53
C THR A 5 21.04 11.98 -12.51
N PRO A 6 20.42 11.76 -11.32
CA PRO A 6 19.07 11.20 -11.23
C PRO A 6 18.05 11.93 -12.11
N ALA A 7 18.23 13.24 -12.31
CA ALA A 7 17.41 14.05 -13.20
C ALA A 7 17.51 13.64 -14.68
N ASP A 8 18.70 13.26 -15.15
CA ASP A 8 18.91 12.78 -16.52
C ASP A 8 18.22 11.43 -16.77
N ASP A 9 18.26 10.54 -15.77
CA ASP A 9 17.60 9.24 -15.83
C ASP A 9 16.08 9.37 -15.81
N ILE A 10 15.52 10.24 -14.95
CA ILE A 10 14.08 10.57 -14.95
C ILE A 10 13.65 11.11 -16.32
N LYS A 11 14.43 12.03 -16.89
CA LYS A 11 14.14 12.59 -18.22
C LYS A 11 14.17 11.52 -19.30
N LYS A 12 15.09 10.56 -19.21
CA LYS A 12 15.16 9.42 -20.14
C LYS A 12 13.95 8.50 -19.97
N MET A 13 13.55 8.18 -18.74
CA MET A 13 12.39 7.34 -18.45
C MET A 13 11.09 7.98 -18.94
N ARG A 14 10.90 9.28 -18.73
CA ARG A 14 9.73 10.02 -19.25
C ARG A 14 9.64 9.98 -20.77
N LYS A 15 10.78 10.13 -21.48
CA LYS A 15 10.82 9.99 -22.94
C LYS A 15 10.47 8.58 -23.41
N ALA A 16 10.94 7.55 -22.69
CA ALA A 16 10.61 6.17 -23.01
C ALA A 16 9.11 5.91 -22.81
N LEU A 17 8.57 6.34 -21.67
CA LEU A 17 7.13 6.25 -21.37
C LEU A 17 6.29 6.93 -22.44
N ALA A 18 6.64 8.15 -22.86
CA ALA A 18 5.90 8.87 -23.90
C ALA A 18 5.91 8.14 -25.24
N SER A 19 7.02 7.48 -25.56
CA SER A 19 7.11 6.64 -26.77
C SER A 19 6.20 5.43 -26.68
N ASP A 20 6.14 4.79 -25.53
CA ASP A 20 5.36 3.56 -25.33
C ASP A 20 3.86 3.86 -25.25
N ILE A 21 3.45 4.92 -24.56
CA ILE A 21 2.07 5.44 -24.58
C ILE A 21 1.65 5.72 -26.03
N LYS A 22 2.48 6.43 -26.80
CA LYS A 22 2.17 6.72 -28.21
C LYS A 22 2.01 5.46 -29.06
N LYS A 23 2.83 4.43 -28.84
CA LYS A 23 2.69 3.13 -29.54
C LYS A 23 1.41 2.43 -29.12
N PHE A 24 1.07 2.47 -27.84
CA PHE A 24 -0.13 1.89 -27.28
C PHE A 24 -1.39 2.55 -27.86
N CYS A 25 -1.50 3.88 -27.84
CA CYS A 25 -2.62 4.59 -28.45
C CYS A 25 -2.79 4.26 -29.94
N LYS A 26 -1.68 4.21 -30.69
CA LYS A 26 -1.72 3.79 -32.11
C LYS A 26 -2.26 2.37 -32.29
N TRP A 27 -1.86 1.46 -31.41
CA TRP A 27 -2.36 0.09 -31.44
C TRP A 27 -3.85 0.04 -31.07
N GLN A 28 -4.30 0.81 -30.07
CA GLN A 28 -5.71 0.92 -29.71
C GLN A 28 -6.55 1.41 -30.88
N ILE A 29 -6.14 2.49 -31.54
CA ILE A 29 -6.84 3.02 -32.73
C ILE A 29 -6.88 1.97 -33.85
N LYS A 30 -5.81 1.18 -34.02
CA LYS A 30 -5.80 0.10 -35.02
C LYS A 30 -6.83 -1.00 -34.71
N VAL A 31 -7.05 -1.31 -33.43
CA VAL A 31 -8.01 -2.34 -32.98
C VAL A 31 -9.43 -1.79 -32.89
N LEU A 32 -9.57 -0.52 -32.52
CA LEU A 32 -10.81 0.22 -32.34
C LEU A 32 -10.77 1.49 -33.21
N PRO A 33 -11.03 1.36 -34.53
CA PRO A 33 -10.88 2.48 -35.47
C PRO A 33 -11.77 3.68 -35.17
N LEU A 34 -12.89 3.47 -34.47
CA LEU A 34 -13.80 4.55 -34.09
C LEU A 34 -13.12 5.57 -33.15
N LEU A 35 -12.10 5.15 -32.39
CA LEU A 35 -11.31 6.04 -31.52
C LEU A 35 -10.44 7.04 -32.28
N ASP A 36 -10.21 6.85 -33.60
CA ASP A 36 -9.41 7.82 -34.38
C ASP A 36 -10.07 9.20 -34.43
N SER A 37 -11.40 9.23 -34.30
CA SER A 37 -12.19 10.47 -34.25
C SER A 37 -12.28 11.08 -32.85
N ALA A 38 -11.77 10.41 -31.82
CA ALA A 38 -11.78 10.94 -30.46
C ALA A 38 -10.78 12.08 -30.34
N GLU A 39 -11.26 13.26 -29.95
CA GLU A 39 -10.39 14.35 -29.54
C GLU A 39 -9.80 14.02 -28.16
N TYR A 40 -8.51 13.71 -28.11
CA TYR A 40 -7.77 13.56 -26.86
C TYR A 40 -6.58 14.49 -26.84
N ASN A 41 -6.36 15.14 -25.70
CA ASN A 41 -5.25 16.05 -25.51
C ASN A 41 -4.05 15.29 -24.96
N LEU A 42 -2.89 15.45 -25.59
CA LEU A 42 -1.63 15.08 -24.96
C LEU A 42 -1.41 16.00 -23.76
N ALA A 43 -1.25 15.40 -22.59
CA ALA A 43 -1.01 16.12 -21.37
C ALA A 43 0.40 16.71 -21.34
N LYS A 44 0.57 17.75 -20.52
CA LYS A 44 1.88 18.40 -20.34
C LYS A 44 2.89 17.45 -19.68
N ASN A 45 2.42 16.56 -18.80
CA ASN A 45 3.22 15.48 -18.26
C ASN A 45 2.75 14.16 -18.86
N THR A 46 3.70 13.32 -19.25
CA THR A 46 3.44 11.99 -19.79
C THR A 46 2.71 11.06 -18.82
N GLU A 47 2.83 11.30 -17.51
CA GLU A 47 2.14 10.54 -16.47
C GLU A 47 0.62 10.83 -16.45
N ASP A 48 0.22 11.99 -17.00
CA ASP A 48 -1.16 12.45 -17.08
C ASP A 48 -1.76 12.24 -18.49
N ASP A 49 -1.03 11.57 -19.40
CA ASP A 49 -1.49 11.32 -20.77
C ASP A 49 -2.71 10.37 -20.77
N THR A 50 -3.70 10.69 -21.61
CA THR A 50 -4.90 9.88 -21.79
C THR A 50 -4.58 8.56 -22.49
N LEU A 51 -5.07 7.44 -21.94
CA LEU A 51 -4.82 6.09 -22.45
C LEU A 51 -5.97 5.54 -23.29
N LEU A 52 -6.93 6.40 -23.68
CA LEU A 52 -8.13 6.04 -24.44
C LEU A 52 -8.89 4.87 -23.81
N LEU A 53 -8.87 4.80 -22.48
CA LEU A 53 -9.63 3.82 -21.73
C LEU A 53 -11.09 4.24 -21.68
N PRO A 54 -12.05 3.31 -21.55
CA PRO A 54 -13.45 3.68 -21.34
C PRO A 54 -13.66 4.69 -20.19
N SER A 55 -12.87 4.62 -19.12
CA SER A 55 -12.88 5.63 -18.04
C SER A 55 -12.55 7.06 -18.49
N ASP A 56 -11.83 7.22 -19.60
CA ASP A 56 -11.44 8.51 -20.17
C ASP A 56 -12.58 9.18 -20.96
N PHE A 57 -13.68 8.46 -21.18
CA PHE A 57 -14.82 8.89 -21.98
C PHE A 57 -16.11 8.92 -21.16
N ASN A 58 -17.03 9.81 -21.55
CA ASN A 58 -18.38 9.80 -20.99
C ASN A 58 -19.16 8.57 -21.49
N ILE A 59 -20.18 8.16 -20.72
CA ILE A 59 -21.01 6.99 -21.06
C ILE A 59 -21.67 7.12 -22.45
N VAL A 60 -22.01 8.34 -22.88
CA VAL A 60 -22.58 8.60 -24.21
C VAL A 60 -21.57 8.25 -25.31
N ASP A 61 -20.31 8.60 -25.09
CA ASP A 61 -19.22 8.37 -26.04
C ASP A 61 -18.83 6.89 -26.11
N HIS A 62 -19.15 6.09 -25.08
CA HIS A 62 -18.89 4.65 -25.11
C HIS A 62 -19.63 3.94 -26.24
N GLN A 63 -20.83 4.40 -26.57
CA GLN A 63 -21.57 3.84 -27.70
C GLN A 63 -21.01 4.34 -29.04
N THR A 64 -20.66 5.63 -29.12
CA THR A 64 -20.07 6.25 -30.32
C THR A 64 -18.75 5.58 -30.71
N TYR A 65 -17.91 5.24 -29.74
CA TYR A 65 -16.59 4.65 -29.96
C TYR A 65 -16.54 3.13 -29.83
N GLY A 66 -17.68 2.46 -29.64
CA GLY A 66 -17.74 1.00 -29.50
C GLY A 66 -17.05 0.46 -28.25
N LEU A 67 -16.97 1.26 -27.19
CA LEU A 67 -16.30 0.93 -25.92
C LEU A 67 -17.19 0.22 -24.91
N LYS A 68 -18.50 0.04 -25.20
CA LYS A 68 -19.48 -0.45 -24.22
C LYS A 68 -19.09 -1.76 -23.52
N ASP A 69 -18.64 -2.76 -24.29
CA ASP A 69 -18.24 -4.06 -23.72
C ASP A 69 -16.91 -3.96 -22.97
N LEU A 70 -16.00 -3.09 -23.45
CA LEU A 70 -14.73 -2.83 -22.81
C LEU A 70 -14.92 -2.10 -21.47
N ALA A 71 -15.87 -1.16 -21.41
CA ALA A 71 -16.23 -0.43 -20.20
C ALA A 71 -16.73 -1.36 -19.09
N ILE A 72 -17.55 -2.37 -19.44
CA ILE A 72 -18.01 -3.39 -18.49
C ILE A 72 -16.83 -4.20 -17.96
N THR A 73 -15.90 -4.56 -18.84
CA THR A 73 -14.70 -5.32 -18.47
C THR A 73 -13.81 -4.50 -17.54
N GLU A 74 -13.59 -3.23 -17.88
CA GLU A 74 -12.80 -2.30 -17.09
C GLU A 74 -13.43 -2.09 -15.70
N TYR A 75 -14.75 -1.88 -15.64
CA TYR A 75 -15.47 -1.74 -14.37
C TYR A 75 -15.25 -2.93 -13.43
N LYS A 76 -15.33 -4.16 -13.97
CA LYS A 76 -15.06 -5.39 -13.18
C LYS A 76 -13.62 -5.48 -12.69
N LEU A 77 -12.66 -5.00 -13.49
CA LEU A 77 -11.25 -4.94 -13.09
C LEU A 77 -11.05 -3.95 -11.95
N HIS A 78 -11.64 -2.76 -12.04
CA HIS A 78 -11.60 -1.74 -10.98
C HIS A 78 -12.27 -2.24 -9.70
N GLU A 79 -13.43 -2.90 -9.81
CA GLU A 79 -14.10 -3.53 -8.67
C GLU A 79 -13.19 -4.59 -7.99
N GLY A 80 -12.53 -5.43 -8.79
CA GLY A 80 -11.55 -6.40 -8.28
C GLY A 80 -10.37 -5.74 -7.56
N GLN A 81 -9.83 -4.66 -8.10
CA GLN A 81 -8.75 -3.89 -7.47
C GLN A 81 -9.20 -3.25 -6.14
N ALA A 82 -10.39 -2.65 -6.11
CA ALA A 82 -10.96 -2.08 -4.90
C ALA A 82 -11.14 -3.14 -3.81
N ASN A 83 -11.68 -4.30 -4.17
CA ASN A 83 -11.82 -5.44 -3.25
C ASN A 83 -10.46 -5.92 -2.72
N GLY A 84 -9.45 -6.02 -3.59
CA GLY A 84 -8.09 -6.35 -3.18
C GLY A 84 -7.50 -5.34 -2.20
N ALA A 85 -7.69 -4.04 -2.44
CA ALA A 85 -7.25 -2.98 -1.55
C ALA A 85 -7.93 -3.05 -0.18
N ILE A 86 -9.24 -3.33 -0.13
CA ILE A 86 -9.99 -3.53 1.11
C ILE A 86 -9.41 -4.72 1.90
N VAL A 87 -9.15 -5.85 1.24
CA VAL A 87 -8.56 -7.03 1.89
C VAL A 87 -7.17 -6.73 2.47
N MET A 88 -6.32 -6.01 1.73
CA MET A 88 -5.02 -5.59 2.24
C MET A 88 -5.15 -4.66 3.45
N LEU A 89 -6.09 -3.72 3.42
CA LEU A 89 -6.35 -2.80 4.53
C LEU A 89 -6.83 -3.55 5.78
N CYS A 90 -7.80 -4.47 5.63
CA CYS A 90 -8.26 -5.32 6.73
C CYS A 90 -7.11 -6.14 7.31
N THR A 91 -6.27 -6.74 6.45
CA THR A 91 -5.10 -7.52 6.87
C THR A 91 -4.11 -6.64 7.65
N GLY A 92 -3.85 -5.43 7.17
CA GLY A 92 -2.98 -4.46 7.85
C GLY A 92 -3.51 -4.06 9.23
N ILE A 93 -4.81 -3.80 9.35
CA ILE A 93 -5.46 -3.48 10.63
C ILE A 93 -5.34 -4.65 11.60
N ILE A 94 -5.70 -5.87 11.17
CA ILE A 94 -5.61 -7.08 12.01
C ILE A 94 -4.18 -7.30 12.47
N HIS A 95 -3.22 -7.21 11.56
CA HIS A 95 -1.80 -7.36 11.87
C HIS A 95 -1.34 -6.31 12.90
N GLY A 96 -1.74 -5.05 12.72
CA GLY A 96 -1.46 -3.97 13.69
C GLY A 96 -2.07 -4.24 15.08
N MET A 97 -3.31 -4.74 15.13
CA MET A 97 -3.95 -5.13 16.39
C MET A 97 -3.21 -6.28 17.08
N VAL A 98 -2.82 -7.31 16.34
CA VAL A 98 -2.05 -8.45 16.87
C VAL A 98 -0.69 -8.01 17.38
N LEU A 99 0.01 -7.13 16.66
CA LEU A 99 1.28 -6.56 17.11
C LEU A 99 1.12 -5.74 18.38
N ASN A 100 0.07 -4.91 18.47
CA ASN A 100 -0.21 -4.11 19.65
C ASN A 100 -0.56 -4.99 20.86
N ASP A 101 -1.35 -6.05 20.67
CA ASP A 101 -1.67 -7.00 21.71
C ASP A 101 -0.46 -7.81 22.16
N SER A 102 0.38 -8.25 21.22
CA SER A 102 1.65 -8.93 21.49
C SER A 102 2.60 -8.01 22.26
N HIS A 103 2.77 -6.76 21.80
CA HIS A 103 3.53 -5.74 22.50
C HIS A 103 2.98 -5.56 23.92
N ARG A 104 1.68 -5.30 24.10
CA ARG A 104 1.06 -5.12 25.41
C ARG A 104 1.25 -6.33 26.34
N LYS A 105 1.17 -7.56 25.82
CA LYS A 105 1.42 -8.80 26.58
C LYS A 105 2.89 -8.90 26.98
N ASN A 106 3.81 -8.59 26.08
CA ASN A 106 5.26 -8.65 26.32
C ASN A 106 5.74 -7.50 27.23
N SER A 107 5.19 -6.29 27.10
CA SER A 107 5.46 -5.15 28.01
C SER A 107 4.98 -5.44 29.43
N ARG A 108 3.86 -6.15 29.59
CA ARG A 108 3.40 -6.64 30.91
C ARG A 108 4.36 -7.67 31.51
N GLY A 109 5.11 -8.42 30.69
CA GLY A 109 6.17 -9.34 31.13
C GLY A 109 7.52 -8.68 31.46
N VAL A 110 7.77 -7.43 31.02
CA VAL A 110 9.00 -6.69 31.36
C VAL A 110 8.98 -6.12 32.78
N THR A 111 7.94 -6.41 33.58
CA THR A 111 7.84 -5.99 34.99
C THR A 111 8.14 -7.09 36.00
N MET A 112 8.80 -8.21 35.64
CA MET A 112 9.11 -9.26 36.64
C MET A 112 10.59 -9.66 36.79
N ASN A 113 11.52 -9.00 36.10
CA ASN A 113 12.96 -9.21 36.31
C ASN A 113 13.73 -7.93 36.71
N LEU A 114 13.05 -6.91 37.23
CA LEU A 114 13.78 -5.78 37.82
C LEU A 114 14.46 -6.22 39.13
N CYS A 115 15.73 -5.81 39.31
CA CYS A 115 16.49 -5.98 40.56
C CYS A 115 15.71 -5.54 41.81
N SER A 116 14.77 -4.60 41.68
CA SER A 116 13.87 -4.15 42.76
C SER A 116 12.94 -5.25 43.26
N MET A 117 12.38 -6.11 42.39
CA MET A 117 11.56 -7.24 42.84
C MET A 117 12.43 -8.31 43.53
N LYS A 118 13.64 -8.56 43.01
CA LYS A 118 14.63 -9.42 43.69
C LYS A 118 14.97 -8.88 45.08
N TYR A 119 15.19 -7.57 45.19
CA TYR A 119 15.49 -6.92 46.48
C TYR A 119 14.31 -7.02 47.45
N ILE A 120 13.08 -6.71 47.02
CA ILE A 120 11.87 -6.83 47.84
C ILE A 120 11.67 -8.26 48.34
N ASN A 121 11.83 -9.26 47.46
CA ASN A 121 11.73 -10.67 47.84
C ASN A 121 12.85 -11.08 48.80
N THR A 122 14.06 -10.53 48.65
CA THR A 122 15.18 -10.82 49.55
C THR A 122 14.95 -10.22 50.94
N VAL A 123 14.41 -9.01 51.02
CA VAL A 123 14.06 -8.35 52.28
C VAL A 123 12.89 -9.06 52.96
N ALA A 124 11.87 -9.48 52.22
CA ALA A 124 10.76 -10.27 52.75
C ALA A 124 11.23 -11.62 53.31
N LYS A 125 12.18 -12.29 52.64
CA LYS A 125 12.78 -13.53 53.11
C LYS A 125 13.54 -13.34 54.43
N LYS A 126 14.39 -12.31 54.51
CA LYS A 126 15.12 -11.98 55.75
C LYS A 126 14.19 -11.62 56.91
N LYS A 127 13.10 -10.89 56.66
CA LYS A 127 12.08 -10.60 57.68
C LYS A 127 11.48 -11.88 58.27
N ASN A 128 11.17 -12.86 57.43
CA ASN A 128 10.63 -14.14 57.89
C ASN A 128 11.66 -14.99 58.64
N GLU A 129 12.92 -14.99 58.21
CA GLU A 129 14.01 -15.67 58.93
C GLU A 129 14.20 -15.09 60.34
N HIS A 130 14.20 -13.76 60.47
CA HIS A 130 14.29 -13.10 61.78
C HIS A 130 13.06 -13.34 62.65
N ALA A 131 11.85 -13.35 62.07
CA ALA A 131 10.62 -13.66 62.80
C ALA A 131 10.62 -15.11 63.33
N SER A 132 11.09 -16.07 62.52
CA SER A 132 11.22 -17.47 62.94
C SER A 132 12.28 -17.67 64.02
N SER A 133 13.43 -17.00 63.95
CA SER A 133 14.44 -17.05 65.02
C SER A 133 13.94 -16.47 66.33
N TYR A 134 13.05 -15.47 66.29
CA TYR A 134 12.44 -14.89 67.48
C TYR A 134 11.37 -15.79 68.12
N HIS A 135 10.80 -16.75 67.38
CA HIS A 135 9.83 -17.72 67.90
C HIS A 135 10.47 -19.03 68.37
N GLN A 136 11.78 -19.22 68.14
CA GLN A 136 12.55 -20.39 68.58
C GLN A 136 13.51 -20.10 69.75
N ALA A 137 13.55 -18.85 70.24
CA ALA A 137 14.25 -18.43 71.46
C ALA A 137 13.24 -18.28 72.61
#